data_AF-A0A1U8LUK3-F1
#
_entry.id   AF-A0A1U8LUK3-F1
#
_cell.length_a   1.000
_cell.length_b   1.000
_cell.length_c   1.000
_cell.angle_alpha   90.00
_cell.angle_beta   90.00
_cell.angle_gamma   90.00
#
_symmetry.space_group_name_H-M   'P 1'
#
loop_
_entity.id
_entity.type
_entity.pdbx_description
1 polymer ?
#
loop_
_entity_poly.entity_id
_entity_poly.type
_entity_poly.pdbx_seq_one_letter_code
_entity_poly.pdbx_strand_id
1 'polypeptide(L)'
;MNNLGNRQIGHSNQGNNMYLFPGIGLGTLLSGSRIISDGMLQAAAERLAAYITEDEVLKGMIFPPISKIRDITKEVAAAVVKEAVEEDLAEGYRDIDARELQKICQNEEEVLEYVENSMWSPEYPTLVYKRG
;
A
#
# COMPACT_ATOMS: atom_id res chain seq x y z
N MET A 1 15.11 -28.06 -21.78
CA MET A 1 15.89 -26.96 -22.36
C MET A 1 15.26 -26.60 -23.69
N ASN A 2 14.49 -25.51 -23.77
CA ASN A 2 13.94 -25.02 -25.03
C ASN A 2 14.54 -23.63 -25.30
N ASN A 3 15.16 -23.51 -26.46
CA ASN A 3 15.98 -22.39 -26.91
C ASN A 3 15.10 -21.51 -27.82
N LEU A 4 14.72 -20.31 -27.35
CA LEU A 4 14.11 -19.27 -28.17
C LEU A 4 15.18 -18.18 -28.40
N GLY A 5 15.51 -17.98 -29.67
CA GLY A 5 16.67 -17.23 -30.16
C GLY A 5 16.60 -15.71 -30.03
N ASN A 6 16.41 -15.20 -28.82
CA ASN A 6 16.85 -13.85 -28.42
C ASN A 6 17.10 -13.89 -26.91
N ARG A 7 18.32 -13.54 -26.47
CA ARG A 7 18.79 -13.52 -25.07
C ARG A 7 18.08 -12.44 -24.22
N GLN A 8 16.75 -12.33 -24.28
CA GLN A 8 15.97 -11.60 -23.29
C GLN A 8 15.40 -12.59 -22.29
N ILE A 9 15.97 -12.59 -21.08
CA ILE A 9 15.41 -13.30 -19.94
C ILE A 9 14.18 -12.48 -19.51
N GLY A 10 13.00 -12.85 -20.01
CA GLY A 10 11.75 -12.27 -19.54
C GLY A 10 11.46 -12.76 -18.13
N HIS A 11 11.58 -11.89 -17.13
CA HIS A 11 11.10 -12.19 -15.78
C HIS A 11 9.56 -12.11 -15.79
N SER A 12 8.91 -13.27 -15.84
CA SER A 12 7.46 -13.36 -15.66
C SER A 12 7.10 -13.04 -14.21
N ASN A 13 6.92 -11.76 -13.90
CA ASN A 13 6.29 -11.37 -12.64
C ASN A 13 4.80 -11.73 -12.76
N GLN A 14 4.40 -12.82 -12.10
CA GLN A 14 3.01 -13.22 -11.96
C GLN A 14 2.22 -12.03 -11.38
N GLY A 15 1.09 -11.67 -12.00
CA GLY A 15 0.15 -10.71 -11.45
C GLY A 15 -0.47 -11.25 -10.18
N ASN A 16 0.26 -11.04 -9.08
CA ASN A 16 -0.05 -11.60 -7.80
C ASN A 16 -0.73 -10.53 -6.95
N ASN A 17 -1.89 -10.88 -6.38
CA ASN A 17 -2.64 -10.00 -5.48
C ASN A 17 -1.84 -9.56 -4.24
N MET A 18 -0.67 -10.15 -3.99
CA MET A 18 0.34 -9.71 -3.03
C MET A 18 0.67 -8.21 -3.11
N TYR A 19 0.56 -7.56 -4.27
CA TYR A 19 0.79 -6.11 -4.39
C TYR A 19 -0.39 -5.24 -3.93
N LEU A 20 -1.61 -5.79 -3.93
CA LEU A 20 -2.84 -5.04 -3.65
C LEU A 20 -3.41 -5.36 -2.26
N PHE A 21 -3.56 -6.65 -1.92
CA PHE A 21 -4.29 -7.06 -0.72
C PHE A 21 -3.71 -6.52 0.59
N PRO A 22 -2.38 -6.46 0.80
CA PRO A 22 -1.83 -5.86 2.00
C PRO A 22 -2.18 -4.37 2.12
N GLY A 23 -2.06 -3.62 1.01
CA GLY A 23 -2.37 -2.20 0.96
C GLY A 23 -3.85 -1.91 1.16
N ILE A 24 -4.73 -2.66 0.47
CA ILE A 24 -6.18 -2.56 0.62
C ILE A 24 -6.60 -2.87 2.06
N GLY A 25 -6.10 -3.96 2.63
CA GLY A 25 -6.43 -4.35 4.00
C GLY A 25 -5.96 -3.31 5.02
N LEU A 26 -4.73 -2.82 4.89
CA LEU A 26 -4.19 -1.79 5.78
C LEU A 26 -4.96 -0.47 5.61
N GLY A 27 -5.20 -0.01 4.39
CA GLY A 27 -5.91 1.25 4.15
C GLY A 27 -7.35 1.22 4.64
N THR A 28 -8.06 0.10 4.43
CA THR A 28 -9.42 -0.09 4.97
C THR A 28 -9.42 -0.08 6.49
N LEU A 29 -8.44 -0.72 7.12
CA LEU A 29 -8.31 -0.72 8.59
C LEU A 29 -8.07 0.68 9.13
N LEU A 30 -7.15 1.43 8.51
CA LEU A 30 -6.73 2.75 8.96
C LEU A 30 -7.76 3.85 8.67
N SER A 31 -8.63 3.66 7.68
CA SER A 31 -9.77 4.55 7.45
C SER A 31 -10.93 4.26 8.41
N GLY A 32 -10.93 3.11 9.08
CA GLY A 32 -12.08 2.65 9.87
C GLY A 32 -13.28 2.23 9.02
N SER A 33 -13.12 2.14 7.69
CA SER A 33 -14.24 1.80 6.82
C SER A 33 -14.75 0.38 7.09
N ARG A 34 -16.07 0.24 7.15
CA ARG A 34 -16.75 -1.04 7.37
C ARG A 34 -16.95 -1.84 6.10
N ILE A 35 -16.77 -1.20 4.94
CA ILE A 35 -16.92 -1.79 3.61
C ILE A 35 -15.72 -1.42 2.74
N ILE A 36 -15.41 -2.28 1.78
CA ILE A 36 -14.45 -1.97 0.72
C ILE A 36 -15.28 -1.66 -0.52
N SER A 37 -15.25 -0.41 -0.98
CA SER A 37 -15.99 0.01 -2.17
C SER A 37 -15.22 -0.32 -3.46
N ASP A 38 -15.92 -0.26 -4.59
CA ASP A 38 -15.28 -0.38 -5.91
C ASP A 38 -14.30 0.78 -6.17
N GLY A 39 -14.61 1.99 -5.66
CA GLY A 39 -13.69 3.14 -5.71
C GLY A 39 -12.38 2.85 -4.99
N MET A 40 -12.44 2.30 -3.77
CA MET A 40 -11.23 1.92 -3.01
C MET A 40 -10.37 0.89 -3.77
N LEU A 41 -11.01 -0.08 -4.43
CA LEU A 41 -10.30 -1.07 -5.26
C LEU A 41 -9.68 -0.44 -6.50
N GLN A 42 -10.39 0.49 -7.14
CA GLN A 42 -9.90 1.23 -8.30
C GLN A 42 -8.70 2.11 -7.92
N ALA A 43 -8.80 2.89 -6.85
CA ALA A 43 -7.71 3.73 -6.35
C ALA A 43 -6.45 2.91 -6.03
N ALA A 44 -6.62 1.74 -5.42
CA ALA A 44 -5.52 0.81 -5.17
C ALA A 44 -4.83 0.35 -6.47
N ALA A 45 -5.61 -0.02 -7.48
CA ALA A 45 -5.09 -0.47 -8.77
C ALA A 45 -4.38 0.65 -9.54
N GLU A 46 -4.96 1.85 -9.54
CA GLU A 46 -4.38 3.03 -10.17
C GLU A 46 -3.06 3.43 -9.50
N ARG A 47 -2.99 3.41 -8.16
CA ARG A 47 -1.75 3.72 -7.45
C ARG A 47 -0.65 2.70 -7.73
N LEU A 48 -0.99 1.41 -7.79
CA LEU A 48 -0.02 0.38 -8.17
C LEU A 48 0.49 0.58 -9.60
N ALA A 49 -0.39 0.93 -10.54
CA ALA A 49 0.00 1.19 -11.92
C ALA A 49 0.92 2.42 -12.03
N ALA A 50 0.61 3.49 -11.30
CA ALA A 50 1.41 4.73 -11.27
C ALA A 50 2.80 4.54 -10.63
N TYR A 51 2.96 3.50 -9.80
CA TYR A 51 4.25 3.19 -9.16
C TYR A 51 5.29 2.63 -10.14
N ILE A 52 4.85 2.05 -11.27
CA ILE A 52 5.76 1.51 -12.28
C ILE A 52 6.13 2.63 -13.26
N THR A 53 7.42 2.89 -13.43
CA THR A 53 7.89 3.91 -14.37
C THR A 53 7.75 3.46 -15.82
N GLU A 54 7.54 4.40 -16.75
CA GLU A 54 7.49 4.09 -18.19
C GLU A 54 8.76 3.35 -18.66
N ASP A 55 9.92 3.71 -18.12
CA ASP A 55 11.20 3.04 -18.40
C ASP A 55 11.23 1.57 -17.93
N GLU A 56 10.57 1.24 -16.82
CA GLU A 56 10.43 -0.14 -16.35
C GLU A 56 9.48 -0.92 -17.26
N VAL A 57 8.37 -0.30 -17.68
CA VAL A 57 7.43 -0.89 -18.64
C VAL A 57 8.10 -1.18 -19.99
N LEU A 58 8.89 -0.25 -20.51
CA LEU A 58 9.65 -0.40 -21.77
C LEU A 58 10.69 -1.52 -21.70
N LYS A 59 11.18 -1.84 -20.50
CA LYS A 59 12.07 -2.99 -20.23
C LYS A 59 11.31 -4.32 -20.05
N GLY A 60 9.97 -4.30 -20.23
CA GLY A 60 9.10 -5.47 -20.09
C GLY A 60 8.74 -5.80 -18.64
N MET A 61 8.96 -4.89 -17.69
CA MET A 61 8.53 -5.09 -16.29
C MET A 61 7.09 -4.64 -16.11
N ILE A 62 6.22 -5.61 -15.79
CA ILE A 62 4.79 -5.39 -15.54
C ILE A 62 4.49 -5.23 -14.05
N PHE A 63 5.42 -5.63 -13.17
CA PHE A 63 5.30 -5.46 -11.72
C PHE A 63 6.61 -5.00 -11.10
N PRO A 64 6.57 -4.18 -10.04
CA PRO A 64 7.74 -3.75 -9.31
C PRO A 64 8.52 -4.93 -8.69
N PRO A 65 9.81 -4.75 -8.38
CA PRO A 65 10.56 -5.75 -7.63
C PRO A 65 10.01 -5.95 -6.22
N ILE A 66 10.03 -7.20 -5.73
CA ILE A 66 9.54 -7.59 -4.38
C ILE A 66 10.22 -6.78 -3.26
N SER A 67 11.46 -6.34 -3.46
CA SER A 67 12.16 -5.48 -2.48
C SER A 67 11.43 -4.17 -2.18
N LYS A 68 10.58 -3.69 -3.10
CA LYS A 68 9.77 -2.49 -2.93
C LYS A 68 8.38 -2.76 -2.34
N ILE A 69 8.05 -4.01 -1.98
CA ILE A 69 6.68 -4.40 -1.60
C ILE A 69 6.14 -3.62 -0.40
N ARG A 70 6.99 -3.29 0.58
CA ARG A 70 6.56 -2.50 1.75
C ARG A 70 6.20 -1.07 1.36
N ASP A 71 7.01 -0.47 0.49
CA ASP A 71 6.75 0.88 -0.02
C ASP A 71 5.48 0.90 -0.86
N ILE A 72 5.31 -0.06 -1.77
CA ILE A 72 4.07 -0.22 -2.55
C ILE A 72 2.85 -0.41 -1.65
N THR A 73 2.98 -1.20 -0.58
CA THR A 73 1.90 -1.42 0.38
C THR A 73 1.50 -0.10 1.06
N LYS A 74 2.47 0.73 1.44
CA LYS A 74 2.24 2.06 2.02
C LYS A 74 1.50 2.97 1.02
N GLU A 75 1.99 3.02 -0.22
CA GLU A 75 1.39 3.82 -1.29
C GLU A 75 -0.06 3.41 -1.58
N VAL A 76 -0.30 2.11 -1.75
CA VAL A 76 -1.64 1.57 -2.00
C VAL A 76 -2.57 1.82 -0.81
N ALA A 77 -2.10 1.61 0.43
CA ALA A 77 -2.90 1.88 1.62
C ALA A 77 -3.28 3.35 1.74
N ALA A 78 -2.35 4.27 1.46
CA ALA A 78 -2.64 5.72 1.45
C ALA A 78 -3.71 6.08 0.42
N ALA A 79 -3.64 5.53 -0.80
CA ALA A 79 -4.67 5.74 -1.82
C ALA A 79 -6.05 5.25 -1.34
N VAL A 80 -6.10 4.06 -0.72
CA VAL A 80 -7.35 3.49 -0.18
C VAL A 80 -7.92 4.32 0.97
N VAL A 81 -7.06 4.85 1.86
CA VAL A 81 -7.50 5.75 2.95
C VAL A 81 -8.12 7.02 2.39
N LYS A 82 -7.47 7.63 1.40
CA LYS A 82 -7.98 8.85 0.75
C LYS A 82 -9.33 8.62 0.09
N GLU A 83 -9.45 7.54 -0.68
CA GLU A 83 -10.70 7.20 -1.36
C GLU A 83 -11.84 6.96 -0.36
N ALA A 84 -11.57 6.23 0.73
CA ALA A 84 -12.58 6.02 1.79
C ALA A 84 -13.03 7.33 2.45
N VAL A 85 -12.15 8.33 2.55
CA VAL A 85 -12.49 9.67 3.03
C VAL A 85 -13.31 10.44 2.00
N GLU A 86 -12.94 10.38 0.72
CA GLU A 86 -13.64 11.05 -0.38
C GLU A 86 -15.06 10.51 -0.57
N GLU A 87 -15.27 9.21 -0.38
CA GLU A 87 -16.58 8.55 -0.44
C GLU A 87 -17.40 8.66 0.86
N ASP A 88 -16.90 9.38 1.89
CA ASP A 88 -17.53 9.51 3.22
C ASP A 88 -17.78 8.16 3.92
N LEU A 89 -16.90 7.19 3.69
CA LEU A 89 -16.92 5.85 4.28
C LEU A 89 -16.00 5.72 5.51
N ALA A 90 -15.12 6.69 5.72
CA ALA A 90 -14.13 6.66 6.79
C ALA A 90 -14.72 7.01 8.17
N GLU A 91 -14.53 6.13 9.15
CA GLU A 91 -14.95 6.33 10.54
C GLU A 91 -13.78 6.72 11.47
N GLY A 92 -12.53 6.57 11.00
CA GLY A 92 -11.31 6.75 11.80
C GLY A 92 -10.85 5.45 12.48
N TYR A 93 -9.61 5.44 12.98
CA TYR A 93 -9.00 4.27 13.61
C TYR A 93 -8.18 4.66 14.85
N ARG A 94 -8.42 3.94 15.96
CA ARG A 94 -7.81 4.19 17.28
C ARG A 94 -7.98 5.64 17.74
N ASP A 95 -6.87 6.38 17.84
CA ASP A 95 -6.81 7.74 18.37
C ASP A 95 -7.13 8.80 17.30
N ILE A 96 -7.28 8.39 16.04
CA ILE A 96 -7.60 9.28 14.91
C ILE A 96 -9.08 9.12 14.56
N ASP A 97 -9.86 10.19 14.72
CA ASP A 97 -11.27 10.22 14.28
C ASP A 97 -11.41 10.58 12.79
N ALA A 98 -12.61 10.40 12.24
CA ALA A 98 -12.91 10.70 10.82
C ALA A 98 -12.56 12.15 10.42
N ARG A 99 -12.69 13.11 11.34
CA ARG A 99 -12.47 14.54 11.05
C ARG A 99 -10.98 14.88 11.04
N GLU A 100 -10.19 14.25 11.89
CA GLU A 100 -8.73 14.32 11.86
C GLU A 100 -8.18 13.61 10.62
N LEU A 101 -8.71 12.43 10.30
CA LEU A 101 -8.34 11.70 9.09
C LEU A 101 -8.62 12.50 7.82
N GLN A 102 -9.76 13.20 7.76
CA GLN A 102 -10.07 14.14 6.67
C GLN A 102 -9.03 15.23 6.49
N LYS A 103 -8.41 15.73 7.58
CA LYS A 103 -7.34 16.74 7.49
C LYS A 103 -6.05 16.12 6.99
N ILE A 104 -5.68 14.96 7.53
CA ILE A 104 -4.48 14.21 7.12
C ILE A 104 -4.53 13.95 5.61
N CYS A 105 -5.68 13.52 5.07
CA CYS A 105 -5.85 13.24 3.64
C CYS A 105 -5.73 14.45 2.71
N GLN A 106 -5.72 15.68 3.22
CA GLN A 106 -5.49 16.88 2.41
C GLN A 106 -4.02 17.04 1.99
N ASN A 107 -3.11 16.31 2.65
CA ASN A 107 -1.68 16.33 2.38
C ASN A 107 -1.19 14.89 2.10
N GLU A 108 -0.57 14.70 0.93
CA GLU A 108 -0.07 13.38 0.51
C GLU A 108 1.06 12.88 1.43
N GLU A 109 1.93 13.77 1.91
CA GLU A 109 3.02 13.38 2.81
C GLU A 109 2.48 12.92 4.18
N GLU A 110 1.48 13.61 4.71
CA GLU A 110 0.89 13.28 6.02
C GLU A 110 0.15 11.95 5.99
N VAL A 111 -0.59 11.64 4.92
CA VAL A 111 -1.27 10.34 4.83
C VAL A 111 -0.28 9.19 4.67
N LEU A 112 0.83 9.41 3.95
CA LEU A 112 1.89 8.41 3.82
C LEU A 112 2.59 8.18 5.16
N GLU A 113 2.88 9.24 5.91
CA GLU A 113 3.44 9.16 7.26
C GLU A 113 2.49 8.44 8.23
N TYR A 114 1.19 8.76 8.19
CA TYR A 114 0.17 8.09 9.00
C TYR A 114 0.12 6.58 8.74
N VAL A 115 0.15 6.19 7.46
CA VAL A 115 0.17 4.78 7.06
C VAL A 115 1.47 4.12 7.52
N GLU A 116 2.63 4.74 7.27
CA GLU A 116 3.93 4.20 7.62
C GLU A 116 4.08 3.99 9.14
N ASN A 117 3.68 4.96 9.94
CA ASN A 117 3.69 4.88 11.41
C ASN A 117 2.74 3.79 11.95
N SER A 118 1.77 3.37 11.14
CA SER A 118 0.84 2.30 11.47
C SER A 118 1.33 0.90 11.03
N MET A 119 2.38 0.83 10.19
CA MET A 119 2.94 -0.43 9.74
C MET A 119 3.78 -1.08 10.85
N TRP A 120 3.57 -2.38 11.08
CA TRP A 120 4.39 -3.11 12.03
C TRP A 120 5.83 -3.29 11.51
N SER A 121 6.78 -3.17 12.43
CA SER A 121 8.22 -3.41 12.24
C SER A 121 8.70 -4.51 13.19
N PRO A 122 9.54 -5.45 12.71
CA PRO A 122 10.07 -6.57 13.49
C PRO A 122 11.21 -6.15 14.43
N GLU A 123 11.01 -5.08 15.20
CA GLU A 123 11.97 -4.64 16.21
C GLU A 123 11.61 -5.27 17.56
N TYR A 124 12.49 -6.12 18.07
CA TYR A 124 12.29 -6.75 19.37
C TYR A 124 12.57 -5.73 20.49
N PRO A 125 11.59 -5.44 21.37
CA PRO A 125 11.85 -4.56 22.50
C PRO A 125 12.88 -5.23 23.43
N THR A 126 13.85 -4.44 23.90
CA THR A 126 14.78 -4.92 24.93
C THR A 126 14.00 -5.20 26.20
N LEU A 127 13.86 -6.48 26.56
CA LEU A 127 13.15 -6.89 27.77
C LEU A 127 13.99 -6.49 29.00
N VAL A 128 13.76 -5.29 29.53
CA VAL A 128 14.35 -4.88 30.80
C VAL A 128 13.56 -5.54 31.93
N TYR A 129 14.09 -6.63 32.47
CA TYR A 129 13.54 -7.27 33.66
C TYR A 129 13.78 -6.35 34.87
N LYS A 130 12.75 -5.62 35.31
CA LYS A 130 12.79 -4.96 36.62
C LYS A 130 12.71 -6.03 37.70
N ARG A 131 13.86 -6.34 38.33
CA ARG A 131 13.88 -6.98 39.65
C ARG A 131 13.23 -6.01 40.64
N GLY A 132 12.14 -6.45 41.26
CA GLY A 132 11.52 -5.77 42.39
C GLY A 132 12.38 -5.82 43.64
#